data_AF-A0A914SVF7-F1
#
_entry.id   AF-A0A914SVF7-F1
#
_cell.length_a   1.000
_cell.length_b   1.000
_cell.length_c   1.000
_cell.angle_alpha   90.00
_cell.angle_beta   90.00
_cell.angle_gamma   90.00
#
_symmetry.space_group_name_H-M   'P 1'
#
loop_
_entity.id
_entity.type
_entity.pdbx_description
1 polymer ?
#
loop_
_entity_poly.entity_id
_entity_poly.type
_entity_poly.pdbx_seq_one_letter_code
_entity_poly.pdbx_strand_id
1 'polypeptide(L)'
;MAFIQQTKLRHIDIESLKNGHLRVLIPKIDPPYVNYYNLTAASRTENGYSPGLIVEMIEEIGKMLNLTYEYIYNKNDIYGYFNSSYEKIFNQNKIDIIANAAVKRYNQTIFSEMTNPFVFQYTGMMIRSPDRYSDNTWLIVTEPFTWEIWVLILISIIVSGLWLKLSNIIISKVYCEVEYNYFTSTWVFFSVFVQQGLHRQPTSWSSRIVVALWWLSSVTLLASFTGSLVALFAVERDTLPMHSISDVVKSLNTGKYKILMVASSKWQLDIIASSSLPIFKALWEEISVRKKIEFVDDIIEGIERVKQSSNYILFGPLDTLSTYSTVECQVTMLPDSILPVYLSLPMPRNSPYLPFFSLKIHEFVEYGLISKWLNDYKIYILSRRSYRCNSATDTHSKKGFLTLSQTQGAFWILTKILKIHLKNKHVNQQQQRQTQIGIQLANATIGYEPSPITFIKETKI
;
A
#
# COMPACT_ATOMS: atom_id res chain seq x y z
N MET A 1 -23.27 1.36 34.56
CA MET A 1 -23.66 2.37 35.57
C MET A 1 -23.22 1.94 36.98
N ALA A 2 -21.92 1.68 37.19
CA ALA A 2 -21.36 1.45 38.53
C ALA A 2 -19.83 1.51 38.48
N PHE A 3 -19.26 2.68 38.19
CA PHE A 3 -17.81 2.93 38.39
C PHE A 3 -17.52 4.44 38.54
N ILE A 4 -18.45 5.17 39.18
CA ILE A 4 -18.15 6.48 39.76
C ILE A 4 -17.92 6.20 41.25
N GLN A 5 -16.80 5.58 41.56
CA GLN A 5 -16.32 5.56 42.93
C GLN A 5 -15.84 6.99 43.19
N GLN A 6 -16.58 7.69 44.04
CA GLN A 6 -16.29 9.04 44.52
C GLN A 6 -14.84 9.10 45.01
N THR A 7 -13.91 9.47 44.14
CA THR A 7 -12.68 10.12 44.55
C THR A 7 -13.14 11.40 45.22
N LYS A 8 -13.02 11.46 46.56
CA LYS A 8 -12.96 12.73 47.30
C LYS A 8 -12.16 13.69 46.43
N LEU A 9 -12.82 14.63 45.77
CA LEU A 9 -12.18 15.83 45.26
C LEU A 9 -11.59 16.46 46.51
N ARG A 10 -10.32 16.18 46.82
CA ARG A 10 -9.57 16.96 47.80
C ARG A 10 -9.81 18.39 47.35
N HIS A 11 -10.43 19.21 48.19
CA HIS A 11 -10.55 20.63 47.90
C HIS A 11 -9.15 21.10 47.53
N ILE A 12 -8.97 21.48 46.27
CA ILE A 12 -7.67 21.92 45.78
C ILE A 12 -7.49 23.31 46.37
N ASP A 13 -6.65 23.40 47.39
CA ASP A 13 -6.27 24.68 47.95
C ASP A 13 -5.28 25.34 47.00
N ILE A 14 -5.83 26.10 46.04
CA ILE A 14 -5.06 26.78 44.97
C ILE A 14 -4.09 27.79 45.58
N GLU A 15 -4.43 28.42 46.72
CA GLU A 15 -3.57 29.42 47.35
C GLU A 15 -2.29 28.77 47.90
N SER A 16 -2.39 27.55 48.43
CA SER A 16 -1.22 26.79 48.90
C SER A 16 -0.23 26.41 47.80
N LEU A 17 -0.67 26.37 46.53
CA LEU A 17 0.13 25.94 45.38
C LEU A 17 0.80 27.10 44.63
N LYS A 18 0.42 28.36 44.91
CA LYS A 18 0.94 29.54 44.21
C LYS A 18 2.38 29.85 44.58
N ASN A 19 3.13 30.43 43.63
CA ASN A 19 4.52 30.87 43.80
C ASN A 19 5.51 29.75 44.21
N GLY A 20 5.17 28.49 43.93
CA GLY A 20 6.07 27.35 44.15
C GLY A 20 7.22 27.28 43.13
N HIS A 21 8.23 26.48 43.46
CA HIS A 21 9.36 26.15 42.59
C HIS A 21 9.34 24.67 42.22
N LEU A 22 9.25 24.36 40.93
CA LEU A 22 9.15 23.00 40.40
C LEU A 22 10.46 22.55 39.76
N ARG A 23 10.96 21.38 40.17
CA ARG A 23 12.06 20.67 39.50
C ARG A 23 11.51 19.67 38.48
N VAL A 24 11.79 19.95 37.21
CA VAL A 24 11.29 19.17 36.08
C VAL A 24 12.43 18.37 35.46
N LEU A 25 12.35 17.04 35.50
CA LEU A 25 13.31 16.16 34.84
C LEU A 25 12.90 15.92 33.39
N ILE A 26 13.80 16.19 32.44
CA ILE A 26 13.66 15.79 31.05
C ILE A 26 14.59 14.59 30.80
N PRO A 27 14.04 13.37 30.61
CA PRO A 27 14.86 12.16 30.51
C PRO A 27 15.42 11.93 29.10
N LYS A 28 14.69 12.32 28.05
CA LYS A 28 15.09 12.11 26.65
C LYS A 28 14.38 13.13 25.76
N ILE A 29 15.03 13.48 24.64
CA ILE A 29 14.38 14.14 23.50
C ILE A 29 13.51 13.09 22.77
N ASP A 30 12.21 13.33 22.72
CA ASP A 30 11.23 12.46 22.06
C ASP A 30 10.17 13.33 21.36
N PRO A 31 10.44 13.81 20.14
CA PRO A 31 9.51 14.67 19.41
C PRO A 31 8.25 13.89 19.00
N PRO A 32 7.03 14.47 19.08
CA PRO A 32 6.71 15.89 19.32
C PRO A 32 6.59 16.31 20.81
N TYR A 33 6.81 15.40 21.74
CA TYR A 33 6.56 15.63 23.17
C TYR A 33 7.63 16.50 23.82
N VAL A 34 8.90 16.24 23.49
CA VAL A 34 10.07 17.05 23.88
C VAL A 34 11.03 17.14 22.70
N ASN A 35 11.24 18.35 22.19
CA ASN A 35 11.99 18.61 20.96
C ASN A 35 13.48 18.89 21.19
N TYR A 36 13.84 19.57 22.27
CA TYR A 36 15.23 19.92 22.59
C TYR A 36 15.42 20.22 24.09
N TYR A 37 16.66 20.13 24.58
CA TYR A 37 16.96 20.35 26.00
C TYR A 37 17.02 21.83 26.40
N ASN A 38 17.58 22.74 25.60
CA ASN A 38 17.79 24.12 26.05
C ASN A 38 16.49 24.96 26.02
N LEU A 39 15.84 25.15 27.16
CA LEU A 39 14.53 25.82 27.28
C LEU A 39 14.58 27.35 27.46
N THR A 40 15.73 27.99 27.19
CA THR A 40 15.85 29.45 27.30
C THR A 40 15.07 30.18 26.21
N ALA A 41 14.67 31.43 26.48
CA ALA A 41 13.98 32.27 25.50
C ALA A 41 14.80 32.47 24.21
N ALA A 42 16.13 32.57 24.33
CA ALA A 42 17.05 32.65 23.19
C ALA A 42 17.01 31.37 22.33
N SER A 43 17.01 30.19 22.95
CA SER A 43 16.92 28.92 22.22
C SER A 43 15.56 28.70 21.56
N ARG A 44 14.46 29.27 22.10
CA ARG A 44 13.17 29.30 21.39
C ARG A 44 13.25 30.11 20.10
N THR A 45 13.88 31.28 20.14
CA THR A 45 14.06 32.11 18.94
C THR A 45 14.98 31.45 17.91
N GLU A 46 16.04 30.77 18.36
CA GLU A 46 16.98 30.07 17.49
C GLU A 46 16.35 28.84 16.81
N ASN A 47 15.63 28.02 17.56
CA ASN A 47 14.98 26.82 17.02
C ASN A 47 13.72 27.15 16.21
N GLY A 48 13.11 28.33 16.43
CA GLY A 48 11.94 28.81 15.71
C GLY A 48 10.63 28.08 16.03
N TYR A 49 10.63 27.19 17.03
CA TYR A 49 9.44 26.49 17.51
C TYR A 49 9.58 26.16 19.00
N SER A 50 8.47 25.77 19.59
CA SER A 50 8.34 25.42 20.99
C SER A 50 9.16 24.18 21.39
N PRO A 51 9.62 24.09 22.66
CA PRO A 51 10.36 22.95 23.16
C PRO A 51 9.60 21.62 23.21
N GLY A 52 8.30 21.60 22.95
CA GLY A 52 7.50 20.38 22.81
C GLY A 52 6.23 20.41 23.66
N LEU A 53 5.30 19.50 23.32
CA LEU A 53 3.95 19.46 23.90
C LEU A 53 3.95 19.46 25.44
N ILE A 54 4.81 18.64 26.04
CA ILE A 54 4.82 18.46 27.50
C ILE A 54 5.32 19.73 28.20
N VAL A 55 6.35 20.37 27.63
CA VAL A 55 6.92 21.58 28.20
C VAL A 55 5.92 22.73 28.09
N GLU A 56 5.22 22.86 26.96
CA GLU A 56 4.13 23.84 26.81
C GLU A 56 3.02 23.64 27.84
N MET A 57 2.56 22.39 28.03
CA MET A 57 1.55 22.08 29.02
C MET A 57 1.99 22.49 30.43
N ILE A 58 3.22 22.14 30.82
CA ILE A 58 3.76 22.47 32.15
C ILE A 58 3.82 23.99 32.32
N GLU A 59 4.34 24.72 31.33
CA GLU A 59 4.47 26.17 31.38
C GLU A 59 3.11 26.89 31.43
N GLU A 60 2.13 26.47 30.63
CA GLU A 60 0.78 27.03 30.65
C GLU A 60 0.09 26.80 32.00
N ILE A 61 0.24 25.61 32.58
CA ILE A 61 -0.31 25.32 33.92
C ILE A 61 0.37 26.18 34.98
N GLY A 62 1.70 26.27 34.99
CA GLY A 62 2.35 27.06 36.03
C GLY A 62 2.32 28.57 35.81
N LYS A 63 1.96 29.10 34.62
CA LYS A 63 1.53 30.50 34.47
C LYS A 63 0.31 30.81 35.35
N MET A 64 -0.65 29.87 35.44
CA MET A 64 -1.84 30.04 36.28
C MET A 64 -1.52 30.04 37.78
N LEU A 65 -0.43 29.38 38.19
CA LEU A 65 0.03 29.27 39.57
C LEU A 65 1.23 30.17 39.90
N ASN A 66 1.72 30.95 38.92
CA ASN A 66 2.93 31.78 39.02
C ASN A 66 4.16 30.98 39.51
N LEU A 67 4.41 29.81 38.90
CA LEU A 67 5.48 28.89 39.30
C LEU A 67 6.82 29.25 38.66
N THR A 68 7.89 28.94 39.39
CA THR A 68 9.26 28.95 38.89
C THR A 68 9.73 27.54 38.58
N TYR A 69 10.64 27.37 37.61
CA TYR A 69 11.06 26.05 37.15
C TYR A 69 12.58 25.90 37.13
N GLU A 70 13.05 24.72 37.53
CA GLU A 70 14.40 24.25 37.31
C GLU A 70 14.36 22.98 36.46
N TYR A 71 14.95 23.05 35.27
CA TYR A 71 14.98 21.93 34.35
C TYR A 71 16.27 21.14 34.51
N ILE A 72 16.12 19.86 34.85
CA ILE A 72 17.22 18.92 35.03
C ILE A 72 17.27 18.00 33.81
N TYR A 73 18.43 17.90 33.19
CA TYR A 73 18.64 17.06 32.00
C TYR A 73 19.49 15.85 32.36
N ASN A 74 19.01 14.65 32.03
CA ASN A 74 19.81 13.44 32.16
C ASN A 74 20.23 12.93 30.79
N LYS A 75 21.49 13.16 30.39
CA LYS A 75 22.04 12.73 29.09
C LYS A 75 22.44 11.25 29.04
N ASN A 76 22.66 10.59 30.18
CA ASN A 76 23.49 9.38 30.23
C ASN A 76 22.75 8.05 30.45
N ASP A 77 21.42 7.99 30.39
CA ASP A 77 20.70 6.78 30.81
C ASP A 77 19.74 6.19 29.76
N ILE A 78 20.30 5.95 28.57
CA ILE A 78 19.61 5.42 27.38
C ILE A 78 19.18 3.94 27.54
N TYR A 79 19.64 3.23 28.57
CA TYR A 79 19.49 1.76 28.64
C TYR A 79 18.81 1.18 29.90
N GLY A 80 18.54 1.95 30.97
CA GLY A 80 18.22 1.36 32.28
C GLY A 80 17.08 1.96 33.12
N TYR A 81 16.47 3.07 32.72
CA TYR A 81 15.61 3.88 33.62
C TYR A 81 14.24 3.28 34.00
N PHE A 82 13.86 2.12 33.44
CA PHE A 82 12.68 1.38 33.88
C PHE A 82 12.98 0.21 34.83
N ASN A 83 14.25 -0.20 34.99
CA ASN A 83 14.66 -1.17 36.01
C ASN A 83 15.20 -0.48 37.28
N SER A 84 15.77 0.73 37.17
CA SER A 84 15.88 1.66 38.29
C SER A 84 14.56 2.40 38.46
N SER A 85 13.61 1.71 39.09
CA SER A 85 12.29 2.17 39.53
C SER A 85 12.18 3.69 39.69
N TYR A 86 11.11 4.32 39.16
CA TYR A 86 10.75 5.73 39.38
C TYR A 86 10.99 6.19 40.82
N GLU A 87 10.85 5.26 41.76
CA GLU A 87 11.33 5.33 43.13
C GLU A 87 12.70 5.99 43.31
N LYS A 88 13.77 5.53 42.63
CA LYS A 88 15.11 6.12 42.76
C LYS A 88 15.13 7.56 42.27
N ILE A 89 14.42 7.86 41.18
CA ILE A 89 14.37 9.19 40.58
C ILE A 89 13.69 10.18 41.52
N PHE A 90 12.50 9.83 41.99
CA PHE A 90 11.71 10.67 42.89
C PHE A 90 12.35 10.76 44.29
N ASN A 91 12.91 9.66 44.81
CA ASN A 91 13.50 9.63 46.15
C ASN A 91 14.91 10.25 46.23
N GLN A 92 15.78 10.07 45.23
CA GLN A 92 17.18 10.53 45.30
C GLN A 92 17.37 11.97 44.80
N ASN A 93 16.71 12.35 43.70
CA ASN A 93 16.96 13.63 43.03
C ASN A 93 15.98 14.73 43.42
N LYS A 94 15.05 14.46 44.36
CA LYS A 94 13.97 15.38 44.76
C LYS A 94 13.29 16.02 43.54
N ILE A 95 12.84 15.21 42.58
CA ILE A 95 12.18 15.70 41.36
C ILE A 95 10.68 15.85 41.61
N ASP A 96 10.08 16.93 41.13
CA ASP A 96 8.66 17.21 41.34
C ASP A 96 7.81 16.70 40.15
N ILE A 97 8.34 16.75 38.93
CA ILE A 97 7.67 16.29 37.71
C ILE A 97 8.68 15.67 36.74
N ILE A 98 8.30 14.59 36.06
CA ILE A 98 9.08 14.05 34.94
C ILE A 98 8.38 14.44 33.63
N ALA A 99 9.04 15.26 32.82
CA ALA A 99 8.55 15.69 31.51
C ALA A 99 8.79 14.60 30.46
N ASN A 100 7.96 13.56 30.48
CA ASN A 100 7.98 12.47 29.50
C ASN A 100 6.57 11.94 29.22
N ALA A 101 6.35 11.48 27.99
CA ALA A 101 5.12 10.79 27.59
C ALA A 101 5.15 9.35 28.15
N ALA A 102 4.72 9.19 29.41
CA ALA A 102 4.75 7.91 30.09
C ALA A 102 3.43 7.15 29.95
N VAL A 103 3.53 5.85 29.68
CA VAL A 103 2.37 4.94 29.65
C VAL A 103 2.10 4.41 31.04
N LYS A 104 0.85 4.50 31.50
CA LYS A 104 0.44 3.99 32.80
C LYS A 104 0.52 2.46 32.86
N ARG A 105 1.54 1.95 33.56
CA ARG A 105 1.75 0.52 33.82
C ARG A 105 1.57 0.19 35.30
N TYR A 106 1.06 -1.01 35.60
CA TYR A 106 0.85 -1.48 36.98
C TYR A 106 2.12 -1.31 37.84
N ASN A 107 3.28 -1.76 37.34
CA ASN A 107 4.54 -1.71 38.09
C ASN A 107 5.01 -0.26 38.39
N GLN A 108 4.64 0.71 37.56
CA GLN A 108 5.02 2.13 37.73
C GLN A 108 4.09 2.87 38.69
N THR A 109 2.82 2.46 38.78
CA THR A 109 1.84 3.06 39.71
C THR A 109 2.17 2.82 41.18
N ILE A 110 3.07 1.88 41.47
CA ILE A 110 3.55 1.60 42.83
C ILE A 110 4.38 2.77 43.38
N PHE A 111 5.14 3.45 42.51
CA PHE A 111 6.15 4.44 42.89
C PHE A 111 5.84 5.87 42.44
N SER A 112 4.95 6.02 41.45
CA SER A 112 4.55 7.32 40.91
C SER A 112 3.04 7.37 40.71
N GLU A 113 2.47 8.55 40.91
CA GLU A 113 1.10 8.83 40.51
C GLU A 113 1.11 9.57 39.17
N MET A 114 0.23 9.17 38.27
CA MET A 114 0.16 9.74 36.93
C MET A 114 -1.05 10.65 36.81
N THR A 115 -0.89 11.75 36.08
CA THR A 115 -2.00 12.64 35.73
C THR A 115 -3.04 11.93 34.87
N ASN A 116 -4.19 12.58 34.67
CA ASN A 116 -5.08 12.22 33.57
C ASN A 116 -4.30 12.17 32.24
N PRO A 117 -4.65 11.22 31.35
CA PRO A 117 -3.94 11.07 30.10
C PRO A 117 -4.19 12.26 29.18
N PHE A 118 -3.13 12.74 28.55
CA PHE A 118 -3.19 13.90 27.64
C PHE A 118 -3.27 13.47 26.17
N VAL A 119 -2.74 12.30 25.81
CA VAL A 119 -2.80 11.74 24.45
C VAL A 119 -3.19 10.27 24.52
N PHE A 120 -4.06 9.87 23.58
CA PHE A 120 -4.32 8.47 23.26
C PHE A 120 -3.67 8.17 21.91
N GLN A 121 -2.80 7.17 21.85
CA GLN A 121 -2.09 6.83 20.62
C GLN A 121 -1.92 5.32 20.44
N TYR A 122 -1.70 4.93 19.18
CA TYR A 122 -1.31 3.57 18.81
C TYR A 122 0.19 3.50 18.53
N THR A 123 0.72 2.28 18.52
CA THR A 123 2.03 1.97 17.95
C THR A 123 1.86 1.74 16.44
N GLY A 124 2.45 2.62 15.66
CA GLY A 124 2.49 2.51 14.20
C GLY A 124 3.59 1.56 13.74
N MET A 125 3.42 1.04 12.53
CA MET A 125 4.41 0.21 11.84
C MET A 125 4.84 0.92 10.56
N MET A 126 6.13 1.22 10.45
CA MET A 126 6.71 1.91 9.30
C MET A 126 7.62 0.97 8.53
N ILE A 127 7.53 1.00 7.21
CA ILE A 127 8.41 0.27 6.30
C ILE A 127 9.04 1.22 5.28
N ARG A 128 10.07 0.76 4.56
CA ARG A 128 10.53 1.47 3.37
C ARG A 128 9.39 1.49 2.36
N SER A 129 9.13 2.66 1.77
CA SER A 129 8.18 2.78 0.67
C SER A 129 8.55 1.77 -0.41
N PRO A 130 7.61 0.90 -0.84
CA PRO A 130 7.88 0.00 -1.94
C PRO A 130 8.27 0.84 -3.15
N ASP A 131 9.24 0.35 -3.93
CA ASP A 131 9.50 0.95 -5.24
C ASP A 131 8.20 0.89 -6.05
N ARG A 132 7.91 1.95 -6.82
CA ARG A 132 6.68 2.07 -7.61
C ARG A 132 6.42 0.73 -8.30
N TYR A 133 5.27 0.13 -8.01
CA TYR A 133 4.90 -1.14 -8.59
C TYR A 133 4.71 -0.94 -10.09
N SER A 134 5.76 -1.24 -10.87
CA SER A 134 5.64 -1.37 -12.31
C SER A 134 5.12 -2.77 -12.56
N ASP A 135 3.84 -2.88 -12.90
CA ASP A 135 3.28 -4.13 -13.37
C ASP A 135 3.98 -4.48 -14.70
N ASN A 136 5.07 -5.23 -14.61
CA ASN A 136 5.86 -5.70 -15.76
C ASN A 136 5.17 -6.86 -16.47
N THR A 137 3.89 -7.07 -16.17
CA THR A 137 3.04 -8.03 -16.82
C THR A 137 2.91 -7.63 -18.29
N TRP A 138 3.55 -8.40 -19.15
CA TRP A 138 3.51 -8.29 -20.61
C TRP A 138 2.08 -8.29 -21.20
N LEU A 139 1.07 -8.61 -20.38
CA LEU A 139 -0.35 -8.73 -20.69
C LEU A 139 -1.23 -7.61 -20.09
N ILE A 140 -0.69 -6.43 -19.78
CA ILE A 140 -1.49 -5.30 -19.26
C ILE A 140 -2.70 -4.96 -20.15
N VAL A 141 -2.58 -5.21 -21.47
CA VAL A 141 -3.65 -4.98 -22.45
C VAL A 141 -4.84 -5.93 -22.25
N THR A 142 -4.66 -7.10 -21.64
CA THR A 142 -5.75 -8.06 -21.36
C THR A 142 -6.34 -7.93 -19.95
N GLU A 143 -5.69 -7.18 -19.06
CA GLU A 143 -6.10 -6.97 -17.67
C GLU A 143 -7.50 -6.34 -17.48
N PRO A 144 -8.02 -5.46 -18.37
CA PRO A 144 -9.32 -4.82 -18.16
C PRO A 144 -10.49 -5.81 -18.00
N PHE A 145 -10.37 -7.01 -18.56
CA PHE A 145 -11.34 -8.08 -18.39
C PHE A 145 -10.70 -9.28 -17.70
N THR A 146 -11.42 -9.83 -16.72
CA THR A 146 -11.00 -11.07 -16.08
C THR A 146 -11.09 -12.23 -17.07
N TRP A 147 -10.34 -13.31 -16.81
CA TRP A 147 -10.31 -14.50 -17.66
C TRP A 147 -11.71 -15.08 -17.93
N GLU A 148 -12.61 -15.00 -16.94
CA GLU A 148 -13.98 -15.49 -17.05
C GLU A 148 -14.75 -14.76 -18.16
N ILE A 149 -14.58 -13.43 -18.25
CA ILE A 149 -15.23 -12.60 -19.28
C ILE A 149 -14.68 -12.96 -20.66
N TRP A 150 -13.37 -13.17 -20.80
CA TRP A 150 -12.76 -13.60 -22.06
C TRP A 150 -13.33 -14.92 -22.57
N VAL A 151 -13.51 -15.89 -21.68
CA VAL A 151 -14.13 -17.18 -22.02
C VAL A 151 -15.59 -17.01 -22.43
N LEU A 152 -16.35 -16.18 -21.72
CA LEU A 152 -17.75 -15.91 -22.06
C LEU A 152 -17.90 -15.23 -23.43
N ILE A 153 -17.02 -14.30 -23.78
CA ILE A 153 -16.99 -13.67 -25.11
C ILE A 153 -16.74 -14.74 -26.19
N LEU A 154 -15.77 -15.63 -25.99
CA LEU A 154 -15.44 -16.70 -26.95
C LEU A 154 -16.62 -17.66 -27.14
N ILE A 155 -17.27 -18.09 -26.05
CA ILE A 155 -18.47 -18.93 -26.09
C ILE A 155 -19.60 -18.21 -26.82
N SER A 156 -19.81 -16.92 -26.54
CA SER A 156 -20.85 -16.11 -27.16
C SER A 156 -20.68 -15.98 -28.68
N ILE A 157 -19.43 -15.83 -29.17
CA ILE A 157 -19.11 -15.82 -30.60
C ILE A 157 -19.47 -17.16 -31.26
N ILE A 158 -19.11 -18.28 -30.62
CA ILE A 158 -19.40 -19.62 -31.11
C ILE A 158 -20.91 -19.87 -31.17
N VAL A 159 -21.63 -19.55 -30.09
CA VAL A 159 -23.09 -19.72 -30.01
C VAL A 159 -23.80 -18.88 -31.05
N SER A 160 -23.38 -17.62 -31.24
CA SER A 160 -23.93 -16.74 -32.28
C SER A 160 -23.67 -17.28 -33.69
N GLY A 161 -22.46 -17.83 -33.93
CA GLY A 161 -22.11 -18.52 -35.18
C GLY A 161 -22.99 -19.75 -35.47
N LEU A 162 -23.24 -20.58 -34.45
CA LEU A 162 -24.16 -21.72 -34.55
C LEU A 162 -25.58 -21.26 -34.87
N TRP A 163 -26.06 -20.21 -34.18
CA TRP A 163 -27.40 -19.67 -34.40
C TRP A 163 -27.59 -19.16 -35.83
N LEU A 164 -26.63 -18.40 -36.36
CA LEU A 164 -26.67 -17.91 -37.73
C LEU A 164 -26.61 -19.05 -38.76
N LYS A 165 -25.87 -20.13 -38.48
CA LYS A 165 -25.89 -21.32 -39.34
C LYS A 165 -27.28 -21.96 -39.35
N LEU A 166 -27.89 -22.15 -38.18
CA LEU A 166 -29.23 -22.74 -38.07
C LEU A 166 -30.28 -21.87 -38.76
N SER A 167 -30.23 -20.55 -38.58
CA SER A 167 -31.17 -19.64 -39.24
C SER A 167 -31.00 -19.67 -40.76
N ASN A 168 -29.76 -19.69 -41.27
CA ASN A 168 -29.51 -19.79 -42.71
C ASN A 168 -29.96 -21.15 -43.30
N ILE A 169 -29.87 -22.26 -42.57
CA ILE A 169 -30.39 -23.56 -43.05
C ILE A 169 -31.92 -23.51 -43.24
N ILE A 170 -32.62 -22.81 -42.34
CA ILE A 170 -34.09 -22.68 -42.41
C ILE A 170 -34.47 -21.70 -43.53
N ILE A 171 -33.76 -20.58 -43.66
CA ILE A 171 -34.07 -19.48 -44.58
C ILE A 171 -33.59 -19.77 -46.02
N SER A 172 -32.48 -20.50 -46.20
CA SER A 172 -31.95 -20.90 -47.52
C SER A 172 -32.95 -21.71 -48.34
N LYS A 173 -33.81 -22.50 -47.68
CA LYS A 173 -34.92 -23.21 -48.32
C LYS A 173 -35.97 -22.30 -48.96
N VAL A 174 -36.04 -21.03 -48.56
CA VAL A 174 -37.07 -20.07 -48.98
C VAL A 174 -36.49 -18.94 -49.85
N TYR A 175 -35.25 -18.50 -49.59
CA TYR A 175 -34.67 -17.28 -50.19
C TYR A 175 -33.35 -17.47 -50.96
N CYS A 176 -32.91 -18.71 -51.26
CA CYS A 176 -31.64 -18.99 -51.95
C CYS A 176 -30.46 -18.19 -51.37
N GLU A 177 -30.29 -18.22 -50.05
CA GLU A 177 -29.18 -17.56 -49.37
C GLU A 177 -27.86 -18.35 -49.52
N VAL A 178 -26.72 -17.65 -49.42
CA VAL A 178 -25.38 -18.24 -49.50
C VAL A 178 -25.15 -19.19 -48.33
N GLU A 179 -24.76 -20.44 -48.62
CA GLU A 179 -24.42 -21.41 -47.59
C GLU A 179 -23.14 -20.99 -46.84
N TYR A 180 -23.29 -20.69 -45.55
CA TYR A 180 -22.16 -20.50 -44.65
C TYR A 180 -21.80 -21.81 -43.97
N ASN A 181 -20.53 -22.20 -44.06
CA ASN A 181 -19.97 -23.25 -43.23
C ASN A 181 -19.89 -22.78 -41.77
N TYR A 182 -19.88 -23.70 -40.80
CA TYR A 182 -19.87 -23.34 -39.37
C TYR A 182 -18.71 -22.39 -39.00
N PHE A 183 -17.53 -22.66 -39.56
CA PHE A 183 -16.36 -21.83 -39.38
C PHE A 183 -16.53 -20.43 -39.97
N THR A 184 -17.14 -20.32 -41.15
CA THR A 184 -17.35 -19.01 -41.80
C THR A 184 -18.44 -18.20 -41.08
N SER A 185 -19.50 -18.84 -40.56
CA SER A 185 -20.49 -18.18 -39.69
C SER A 185 -19.85 -17.64 -38.41
N THR A 186 -19.03 -18.44 -37.74
CA THR A 186 -18.33 -18.01 -36.51
C THR A 186 -17.33 -16.89 -36.80
N TRP A 187 -16.63 -16.97 -37.94
CA TRP A 187 -15.71 -15.94 -38.40
C TRP A 187 -16.40 -14.59 -38.63
N VAL A 188 -17.63 -14.58 -39.16
CA VAL A 188 -18.41 -13.34 -39.32
C VAL A 188 -18.62 -12.65 -37.98
N PHE A 189 -19.04 -13.37 -36.94
CA PHE A 189 -19.23 -12.79 -35.60
C PHE A 189 -17.92 -12.31 -34.98
N PHE A 190 -16.83 -13.05 -35.20
CA PHE A 190 -15.50 -12.63 -34.78
C PHE A 190 -15.05 -11.34 -35.50
N SER A 191 -15.25 -11.22 -36.82
CA SER A 191 -14.92 -10.01 -37.59
C SER A 191 -15.74 -8.79 -37.15
N VAL A 192 -17.02 -8.98 -36.81
CA VAL A 192 -17.85 -7.92 -36.24
C VAL A 192 -17.37 -7.53 -34.84
N PHE A 193 -16.98 -8.52 -34.02
CA PHE A 193 -16.42 -8.29 -32.68
C PHE A 193 -15.14 -7.44 -32.72
N VAL A 194 -14.24 -7.69 -33.69
CA VAL A 194 -13.00 -6.92 -33.91
C VAL A 194 -13.25 -5.64 -34.75
N GLN A 195 -14.50 -5.29 -35.02
CA GLN A 195 -14.90 -4.08 -35.75
C GLN A 195 -14.38 -3.99 -37.20
N GLN A 196 -14.07 -5.13 -37.83
CA GLN A 196 -13.62 -5.18 -39.22
C GLN A 196 -14.79 -5.19 -40.24
N GLY A 197 -16.04 -5.34 -39.76
CA GLY A 197 -17.25 -5.37 -40.59
C GLY A 197 -17.52 -6.72 -41.25
N LEU A 198 -18.58 -6.79 -42.06
CA LEU A 198 -18.95 -7.99 -42.83
C LEU A 198 -18.53 -7.83 -44.28
N HIS A 199 -17.90 -8.86 -44.86
CA HIS A 199 -17.56 -8.87 -46.29
C HIS A 199 -18.80 -8.96 -47.21
N ARG A 200 -19.86 -9.67 -46.76
CA ARG A 200 -21.16 -9.74 -47.43
C ARG A 200 -22.27 -9.57 -46.41
N GLN A 201 -23.23 -8.70 -46.72
CA GLN A 201 -24.37 -8.43 -45.85
C GLN A 201 -25.47 -9.49 -46.05
N PRO A 202 -26.11 -9.98 -44.98
CA PRO A 202 -27.27 -10.87 -45.11
C PRO A 202 -28.45 -10.17 -45.80
N THR A 203 -29.15 -10.89 -46.67
CA THR A 203 -30.32 -10.40 -47.41
C THR A 203 -31.58 -10.46 -46.57
N SER A 204 -31.77 -11.52 -45.76
CA SER A 204 -32.93 -11.66 -44.86
C SER A 204 -32.94 -10.64 -43.71
N TRP A 205 -34.14 -10.12 -43.41
CA TRP A 205 -34.40 -9.22 -42.29
C TRP A 205 -34.10 -9.84 -40.92
N SER A 206 -34.42 -11.12 -40.73
CA SER A 206 -34.17 -11.83 -39.46
C SER A 206 -32.67 -11.90 -39.17
N SER A 207 -31.86 -12.24 -40.18
CA SER A 207 -30.40 -12.29 -40.08
C SER A 207 -29.78 -10.91 -39.85
N ARG A 208 -30.36 -9.85 -40.44
CA ARG A 208 -29.93 -8.45 -40.20
C ARG A 208 -30.14 -8.02 -38.75
N ILE A 209 -31.26 -8.37 -38.14
CA ILE A 209 -31.56 -8.02 -36.74
C ILE A 209 -30.56 -8.69 -35.79
N VAL A 210 -30.27 -9.98 -36.00
CA VAL A 210 -29.29 -10.71 -35.17
C VAL A 210 -27.89 -10.09 -35.28
N VAL A 211 -27.45 -9.78 -36.50
CA VAL A 211 -26.14 -9.13 -36.72
C VAL A 211 -26.11 -7.71 -36.14
N ALA A 212 -27.21 -6.95 -36.22
CA ALA A 212 -27.31 -5.62 -35.63
C ALA A 212 -27.27 -5.63 -34.09
N LEU A 213 -27.96 -6.59 -33.46
CA LEU A 213 -27.91 -6.79 -32.01
C LEU A 213 -26.51 -7.22 -31.55
N TRP A 214 -25.88 -8.12 -32.30
CA TRP A 214 -24.50 -8.51 -32.04
C TRP A 214 -23.53 -7.34 -32.18
N TRP A 215 -23.69 -6.53 -33.23
CA TRP A 215 -22.89 -5.34 -33.45
C TRP A 215 -23.04 -4.35 -32.29
N LEU A 216 -24.27 -4.09 -31.83
CA LEU A 216 -24.51 -3.24 -30.67
C LEU A 216 -23.81 -3.80 -29.42
N SER A 217 -23.94 -5.10 -29.15
CA SER A 217 -23.26 -5.78 -28.04
C SER A 217 -21.74 -5.65 -28.13
N SER A 218 -21.16 -5.83 -29.31
CA SER A 218 -19.72 -5.68 -29.56
C SER A 218 -19.23 -4.25 -29.32
N VAL A 219 -19.98 -3.23 -29.79
CA VAL A 219 -19.62 -1.82 -29.56
C VAL A 219 -19.67 -1.49 -28.08
N THR A 220 -20.70 -1.94 -27.36
CA THR A 220 -20.80 -1.77 -25.90
C THR A 220 -19.64 -2.45 -25.18
N LEU A 221 -19.29 -3.69 -25.54
CA LEU A 221 -18.16 -4.41 -24.96
C LEU A 221 -16.83 -3.70 -25.22
N LEU A 222 -16.59 -3.18 -26.44
CA LEU A 222 -15.39 -2.40 -26.72
C LEU A 222 -15.36 -1.12 -25.88
N ALA A 223 -16.48 -0.39 -25.78
CA ALA A 223 -16.55 0.83 -24.98
C ALA A 223 -16.26 0.57 -23.49
N SER A 224 -16.76 -0.53 -22.93
CA SER A 224 -16.43 -0.94 -21.56
C SER A 224 -14.97 -1.35 -21.40
N PHE A 225 -14.41 -2.04 -22.40
CA PHE A 225 -12.99 -2.42 -22.41
C PHE A 225 -12.08 -1.19 -22.44
N THR A 226 -12.32 -0.25 -23.35
CA THR A 226 -11.53 0.98 -23.46
C THR A 226 -11.68 1.86 -22.22
N GLY A 227 -12.90 1.98 -21.67
CA GLY A 227 -13.14 2.72 -20.43
C GLY A 227 -12.38 2.12 -19.24
N SER A 228 -12.40 0.80 -19.08
CA SER A 228 -11.69 0.12 -17.99
C SER A 228 -10.16 0.19 -18.14
N LEU A 229 -9.67 0.10 -19.37
CA LEU A 229 -8.25 0.28 -19.70
C LEU A 229 -7.78 1.71 -19.40
N VAL A 230 -8.57 2.73 -19.76
CA VAL A 230 -8.27 4.13 -19.43
C VAL A 230 -8.25 4.34 -17.91
N ALA A 231 -9.22 3.76 -17.18
CA ALA A 231 -9.26 3.85 -15.72
C ALA A 231 -8.03 3.21 -15.05
N LEU A 232 -7.58 2.07 -15.58
CA LEU A 232 -6.38 1.38 -15.10
C LEU A 232 -5.12 2.23 -15.27
N PHE A 233 -4.98 2.94 -16.39
CA PHE A 233 -3.84 3.84 -16.61
C PHE A 233 -3.98 5.21 -15.95
N ALA A 234 -5.18 5.59 -15.52
CA ALA A 234 -5.41 6.84 -14.81
C ALA A 234 -4.97 6.79 -13.34
N VAL A 235 -4.94 5.60 -12.73
CA VAL A 235 -4.63 5.41 -11.32
C VAL A 235 -3.36 4.59 -11.15
N GLU A 236 -2.31 5.21 -10.66
CA GLU A 236 -1.13 4.51 -10.18
C GLU A 236 -1.49 3.76 -8.87
N ARG A 237 -1.23 2.46 -8.83
CA ARG A 237 -1.48 1.62 -7.64
C ARG A 237 -0.16 1.37 -6.91
N ASP A 238 -0.03 1.93 -5.73
CA ASP A 238 1.00 1.51 -4.79
C ASP A 238 0.50 0.29 -4.02
N THR A 239 1.09 -0.87 -4.29
CA THR A 239 0.78 -2.10 -3.56
C THR A 239 1.71 -2.23 -2.36
N LEU A 240 1.14 -2.10 -1.15
CA LEU A 240 1.89 -2.38 0.07
C LEU A 240 2.10 -3.89 0.19
N PRO A 241 3.27 -4.36 0.66
CA PRO A 241 3.54 -5.79 0.79
C PRO A 241 2.71 -6.44 1.92
N MET A 242 2.21 -5.65 2.86
CA MET A 242 1.47 -6.11 4.05
C MET A 242 0.40 -5.07 4.38
N HIS A 243 -0.79 -5.51 4.81
CA HIS A 243 -1.84 -4.61 5.27
C HIS A 243 -2.20 -4.83 6.74
N SER A 244 -2.18 -6.07 7.23
CA SER A 244 -2.54 -6.41 8.61
C SER A 244 -1.34 -6.87 9.43
N ILE A 245 -1.43 -6.77 10.76
CA ILE A 245 -0.51 -7.41 11.70
C ILE A 245 -0.35 -8.92 11.45
N SER A 246 -1.39 -9.59 10.95
CA SER A 246 -1.31 -11.00 10.58
C SER A 246 -0.35 -11.26 9.41
N ASP A 247 -0.30 -10.36 8.44
CA ASP A 247 0.64 -10.43 7.32
C ASP A 247 2.05 -10.07 7.76
N VAL A 248 2.18 -9.15 8.73
CA VAL A 248 3.47 -8.87 9.39
C VAL A 248 4.02 -10.12 10.05
N VAL A 249 3.23 -10.82 10.87
CA VAL A 249 3.67 -12.08 11.51
C VAL A 249 4.06 -13.14 10.48
N LYS A 250 3.28 -13.30 9.40
CA LYS A 250 3.64 -14.22 8.30
C LYS A 250 4.96 -13.84 7.63
N SER A 251 5.16 -12.54 7.40
CA SER A 251 6.36 -12.00 6.75
C SER A 251 7.61 -12.07 7.64
N LEU A 252 7.41 -12.02 8.96
CA LEU A 252 8.45 -12.37 9.93
C LEU A 252 8.76 -13.85 9.85
N ASN A 253 7.77 -14.74 9.88
CA ASN A 253 7.97 -16.19 9.83
C ASN A 253 8.78 -16.64 8.60
N THR A 254 8.49 -16.07 7.42
CA THR A 254 9.26 -16.35 6.18
C THR A 254 10.70 -15.81 6.21
N GLY A 255 11.06 -14.98 7.20
CA GLY A 255 12.39 -14.41 7.36
C GLY A 255 12.68 -13.22 6.44
N LYS A 256 11.66 -12.70 5.74
CA LYS A 256 11.80 -11.56 4.83
C LYS A 256 12.02 -10.24 5.59
N TYR A 257 11.44 -10.12 6.77
CA TYR A 257 11.51 -8.91 7.59
C TYR A 257 12.03 -9.18 9.01
N LYS A 258 12.55 -8.12 9.62
CA LYS A 258 12.89 -8.00 11.05
C LYS A 258 12.24 -6.76 11.63
N ILE A 259 12.06 -6.72 12.95
CA ILE A 259 11.49 -5.57 13.66
C ILE A 259 12.62 -4.69 14.19
N LEU A 260 12.53 -3.39 13.92
CA LEU A 260 13.31 -2.37 14.60
C LEU A 260 12.44 -1.70 15.65
N MET A 261 12.98 -1.51 16.85
CA MET A 261 12.30 -0.82 17.94
C MET A 261 13.28 0.04 18.73
N VAL A 262 12.84 1.18 19.23
CA VAL A 262 13.67 2.00 20.11
C VAL A 262 13.87 1.31 21.45
N ALA A 263 15.10 1.30 21.97
CA ALA A 263 15.45 0.66 23.23
C ALA A 263 14.62 1.17 24.43
N SER A 264 14.22 2.45 24.42
CA SER A 264 13.34 3.05 25.44
C SER A 264 11.90 2.51 25.40
N SER A 265 11.48 1.90 24.29
CA SER A 265 10.14 1.38 24.06
C SER A 265 9.99 -0.12 24.37
N LYS A 266 10.98 -0.73 25.05
CA LYS A 266 10.92 -2.14 25.50
C LYS A 266 9.67 -2.50 26.29
N TRP A 267 9.00 -1.53 26.92
CA TRP A 267 7.72 -1.76 27.60
C TRP A 267 6.63 -2.30 26.65
N GLN A 268 6.71 -2.03 25.35
CA GLN A 268 5.78 -2.59 24.35
C GLN A 268 5.92 -4.10 24.25
N LEU A 269 7.14 -4.63 24.39
CA LEU A 269 7.43 -6.05 24.42
C LEU A 269 6.77 -6.73 25.62
N ASP A 270 6.79 -6.11 26.80
CA ASP A 270 6.12 -6.64 28.00
C ASP A 270 4.59 -6.74 27.80
N ILE A 271 3.99 -5.76 27.11
CA ILE A 271 2.55 -5.77 26.80
C ILE A 271 2.23 -6.86 25.76
N ILE A 272 3.06 -7.00 24.73
CA ILE A 272 2.90 -8.07 23.72
C ILE A 272 3.03 -9.45 24.39
N ALA A 273 4.01 -9.63 25.28
CA ALA A 273 4.25 -10.89 26.01
C ALA A 273 3.10 -11.26 26.95
N SER A 274 2.51 -10.27 27.63
CA SER A 274 1.40 -10.48 28.58
C SER A 274 0.04 -10.61 27.90
N SER A 275 -0.06 -10.34 26.60
CA SER A 275 -1.32 -10.41 25.87
C SER A 275 -1.84 -11.84 25.73
N SER A 276 -3.15 -12.02 25.95
CA SER A 276 -3.81 -13.32 25.77
C SER A 276 -4.14 -13.63 24.31
N LEU A 277 -4.14 -12.61 23.43
CA LEU A 277 -4.54 -12.73 22.03
C LEU A 277 -3.56 -13.60 21.23
N PRO A 278 -4.06 -14.54 20.41
CA PRO A 278 -3.21 -15.50 19.70
C PRO A 278 -2.24 -14.81 18.73
N ILE A 279 -2.68 -13.72 18.08
CA ILE A 279 -1.84 -12.97 17.15
C ILE A 279 -0.64 -12.30 17.84
N PHE A 280 -0.82 -11.75 19.05
CA PHE A 280 0.28 -11.14 19.80
C PHE A 280 1.21 -12.19 20.40
N LYS A 281 0.70 -13.38 20.76
CA LYS A 281 1.56 -14.51 21.15
C LYS A 281 2.43 -15.01 20.00
N ALA A 282 1.86 -15.12 18.79
CA ALA A 282 2.62 -15.48 17.59
C ALA A 282 3.67 -14.40 17.25
N LEU A 283 3.29 -13.13 17.36
CA LEU A 283 4.23 -12.01 17.19
C LEU A 283 5.36 -12.05 18.24
N TRP A 284 5.05 -12.34 19.50
CA TRP A 284 6.02 -12.51 20.58
C TRP A 284 7.03 -13.64 20.29
N GLU A 285 6.55 -14.78 19.78
CA GLU A 285 7.42 -15.90 19.41
C GLU A 285 8.41 -15.49 18.31
N GLU A 286 7.94 -14.83 17.25
CA GLU A 286 8.80 -14.36 16.16
C GLU A 286 9.81 -13.30 16.63
N ILE A 287 9.38 -12.35 17.46
CA ILE A 287 10.23 -11.26 17.97
C ILE A 287 11.25 -11.78 18.96
N SER A 288 10.79 -12.38 20.07
CA SER A 288 11.60 -12.61 21.26
C SER A 288 12.26 -13.98 21.25
N VAL A 289 11.53 -15.03 20.85
CA VAL A 289 12.06 -16.40 20.85
C VAL A 289 12.98 -16.61 19.65
N ARG A 290 12.55 -16.19 18.45
CA ARG A 290 13.33 -16.31 17.21
C ARG A 290 14.28 -15.14 16.95
N LYS A 291 14.37 -14.19 17.90
CA LYS A 291 15.30 -13.04 17.90
C LYS A 291 15.25 -12.21 16.60
N LYS A 292 14.05 -11.95 16.07
CA LYS A 292 13.85 -11.11 14.88
C LYS A 292 13.71 -9.62 15.20
N ILE A 293 14.15 -9.19 16.38
CA ILE A 293 14.13 -7.79 16.81
C ILE A 293 15.52 -7.23 17.00
N GLU A 294 15.70 -5.99 16.57
CA GLU A 294 16.90 -5.19 16.76
C GLU A 294 16.51 -3.86 17.41
N PHE A 295 17.37 -3.37 18.30
CA PHE A 295 17.12 -2.12 19.01
C PHE A 295 17.95 -0.96 18.44
N VAL A 296 17.37 0.24 18.48
CA VAL A 296 18.01 1.52 18.15
C VAL A 296 17.94 2.46 19.33
N ASP A 297 18.87 3.41 19.42
CA ASP A 297 18.88 4.39 20.50
C ASP A 297 17.80 5.45 20.29
N ASP A 298 17.53 5.80 19.02
CA ASP A 298 16.56 6.82 18.66
C ASP A 298 15.64 6.48 17.48
N ILE A 299 14.46 7.12 17.44
CA ILE A 299 13.49 6.96 16.35
C ILE A 299 14.10 7.42 15.03
N ILE A 300 14.85 8.52 15.03
CA ILE A 300 15.48 9.07 13.82
C ILE A 300 16.47 8.07 13.22
N GLU A 301 17.28 7.43 14.06
CA GLU A 301 18.19 6.35 13.64
C GLU A 301 17.40 5.17 13.06
N GLY A 302 16.30 4.78 13.70
CA GLY A 302 15.40 3.73 13.21
C GLY A 302 14.84 4.04 11.82
N ILE A 303 14.40 5.26 11.57
CA ILE A 303 13.89 5.71 10.26
C ILE A 303 14.99 5.60 9.20
N GLU A 304 16.20 6.05 9.53
CA GLU A 304 17.32 6.00 8.58
C GLU A 304 17.73 4.56 8.23
N ARG A 305 17.69 3.62 9.19
CA ARG A 305 17.91 2.19 8.92
C ARG A 305 16.83 1.60 8.01
N VAL A 306 15.56 1.95 8.23
CA VAL A 306 14.46 1.53 7.35
C VAL A 306 14.63 2.10 5.94
N LYS A 307 15.09 3.35 5.80
CA LYS A 307 15.40 3.93 4.49
C LYS A 307 16.51 3.16 3.78
N GLN A 308 17.57 2.81 4.49
CA GLN A 308 18.72 2.11 3.91
C GLN A 308 18.41 0.65 3.54
N SER A 309 17.47 0.01 4.24
CA SER A 309 17.20 -1.42 4.06
C SER A 309 15.71 -1.76 4.12
N SER A 310 15.22 -2.40 3.06
CA SER A 310 13.81 -2.78 2.89
C SER A 310 13.35 -3.93 3.79
N ASN A 311 14.26 -4.58 4.53
CA ASN A 311 13.98 -5.76 5.34
C ASN A 311 13.58 -5.43 6.79
N TYR A 312 13.40 -4.16 7.14
CA TYR A 312 12.98 -3.77 8.49
C TYR A 312 11.59 -3.16 8.54
N ILE A 313 10.91 -3.45 9.65
CA ILE A 313 9.66 -2.84 10.06
C ILE A 313 9.92 -2.10 11.37
N LEU A 314 9.81 -0.77 11.37
CA LEU A 314 10.02 0.06 12.55
C LEU A 314 8.72 0.17 13.35
N PHE A 315 8.78 -0.18 14.63
CA PHE A 315 7.70 0.01 15.59
C PHE A 315 7.96 1.28 16.41
N GLY A 316 6.95 2.15 16.50
CA GLY A 316 7.07 3.41 17.23
C GLY A 316 5.74 4.13 17.43
N PRO A 317 5.74 5.26 18.15
CA PRO A 317 4.57 6.11 18.34
C PRO A 317 3.97 6.53 16.99
N LEU A 318 2.67 6.31 16.79
CA LEU A 318 2.00 6.59 15.52
C LEU A 318 2.10 8.08 15.14
N ASP A 319 1.94 8.99 16.09
CA ASP A 319 2.00 10.43 15.82
C ASP A 319 3.37 10.83 15.27
N THR A 320 4.44 10.43 15.97
CA THR A 320 5.83 10.68 15.55
C THR A 320 6.13 10.06 14.18
N LEU A 321 5.81 8.77 14.00
CA LEU A 321 6.06 8.08 12.73
C LEU A 321 5.26 8.69 11.57
N SER A 322 4.00 9.07 11.80
CA SER A 322 3.16 9.69 10.77
C SER A 322 3.67 11.08 10.36
N THR A 323 4.20 11.87 11.30
CA THR A 323 4.88 13.13 10.98
C THR A 323 6.08 12.88 10.07
N TYR A 324 6.94 11.91 10.41
CA TYR A 324 8.09 11.62 9.56
C TYR A 324 7.72 11.02 8.22
N SER A 325 6.69 10.16 8.12
CA SER A 325 6.26 9.62 6.83
C SER A 325 5.69 10.68 5.89
N THR A 326 5.10 11.76 6.43
CA THR A 326 4.65 12.90 5.59
C THR A 326 5.79 13.72 5.01
N VAL A 327 6.99 13.60 5.58
CA VAL A 327 8.16 14.41 5.22
C VAL A 327 9.19 13.58 4.45
N GLU A 328 9.31 12.29 4.75
CA GLU A 328 10.27 11.36 4.18
C GLU A 328 9.54 10.35 3.27
N CYS A 329 9.65 10.52 1.96
CA CYS A 329 8.89 9.76 0.97
C CYS A 329 9.40 8.33 0.76
N GLN A 330 10.62 8.07 1.23
CA GLN A 330 11.26 6.75 1.16
C GLN A 330 10.71 5.80 2.23
N VAL A 331 9.85 6.27 3.12
CA VAL A 331 9.17 5.45 4.13
C VAL A 331 7.66 5.64 4.03
N THR A 332 6.93 4.59 4.35
CA THR A 332 5.47 4.61 4.37
C THR A 332 4.95 3.85 5.58
N MET A 333 3.75 4.23 6.03
CA MET A 333 3.07 3.61 7.15
C MET A 333 2.25 2.42 6.67
N LEU A 334 2.29 1.31 7.40
CA LEU A 334 1.31 0.26 7.25
C LEU A 334 -0.05 0.76 7.78
N PRO A 335 -1.17 0.34 7.16
CA PRO A 335 -2.50 0.85 7.54
C PRO A 335 -2.98 0.33 8.89
N ASP A 336 -2.51 -0.85 9.31
CA ASP A 336 -2.83 -1.42 10.62
C ASP A 336 -1.89 -0.87 11.71
N SER A 337 -2.40 -0.74 12.92
CA SER A 337 -1.67 -0.22 14.09
C SER A 337 -1.99 -1.06 15.32
N ILE A 338 -1.03 -1.15 16.25
CA ILE A 338 -1.13 -2.05 17.40
C ILE A 338 -1.02 -1.28 18.71
N LEU A 339 -1.32 -1.93 19.84
CA LEU A 339 -1.04 -1.42 21.19
C LEU A 339 -1.62 -0.01 21.44
N PRO A 340 -2.94 0.12 21.66
CA PRO A 340 -3.52 1.38 22.12
C PRO A 340 -2.96 1.72 23.51
N VAL A 341 -2.40 2.93 23.66
CA VAL A 341 -1.84 3.42 24.92
C VAL A 341 -2.27 4.83 25.23
N TYR A 342 -2.35 5.10 26.53
CA TYR A 342 -2.60 6.43 27.08
C TYR A 342 -1.32 7.00 27.65
N LEU A 343 -0.96 8.20 27.19
CA LEU A 343 0.19 8.94 27.67
C LEU A 343 -0.21 9.91 28.77
N SER A 344 0.59 9.94 29.83
CA SER A 344 0.36 10.72 31.05
C SER A 344 1.66 11.26 31.62
N LEU A 345 1.58 12.27 32.47
CA LEU A 345 2.75 12.83 33.15
C LEU A 345 2.95 12.14 34.51
N PRO A 346 4.12 11.52 34.75
CA PRO A 346 4.44 10.96 36.06
C PRO A 346 4.84 12.05 37.07
N MET A 347 4.27 11.95 38.26
CA MET A 347 4.57 12.77 39.43
C MET A 347 4.87 11.88 40.65
N PRO A 348 5.57 12.40 41.67
CA PRO A 348 5.78 11.65 42.90
C PRO A 348 4.44 11.37 43.59
N ARG A 349 4.38 10.24 44.28
CA ARG A 349 3.17 9.81 45.00
C ARG A 349 2.75 10.85 46.03
N ASN A 350 1.46 11.12 46.16
CA ASN A 350 0.90 12.16 47.02
C ASN A 350 1.37 13.59 46.70
N SER A 351 1.81 13.87 45.46
CA SER A 351 2.14 15.24 45.05
C SER A 351 0.94 16.18 45.25
N PRO A 352 1.12 17.35 45.88
CA PRO A 352 0.04 18.32 46.06
C PRO A 352 -0.38 18.95 44.72
N TYR A 353 0.50 18.95 43.71
CA TYR A 353 0.22 19.49 42.38
C TYR A 353 -0.60 18.54 41.49
N LEU A 354 -0.59 17.23 41.78
CA LEU A 354 -1.18 16.21 40.91
C LEU A 354 -2.67 16.46 40.61
N PRO A 355 -3.57 16.72 41.58
CA PRO A 355 -4.98 16.95 41.28
C PRO A 355 -5.22 18.16 40.37
N PHE A 356 -4.48 19.25 40.60
CA PHE A 356 -4.60 20.46 39.79
C PHE A 356 -4.10 20.25 38.36
N PHE A 357 -2.90 19.67 38.20
CA PHE A 357 -2.36 19.33 36.88
C PHE A 357 -3.28 18.36 36.14
N SER A 358 -3.80 17.33 36.83
CA SER A 358 -4.71 16.36 36.23
C SER A 358 -6.00 16.99 35.70
N LEU A 359 -6.58 17.95 36.42
CA LEU A 359 -7.76 18.69 35.96
C LEU A 359 -7.42 19.61 34.79
N LYS A 360 -6.32 20.39 34.86
CA LYS A 360 -5.94 21.31 33.78
C LYS A 360 -5.53 20.61 32.50
N ILE A 361 -4.85 19.48 32.60
CA ILE A 361 -4.55 18.63 31.44
C ILE A 361 -5.83 18.11 30.80
N HIS A 362 -6.81 17.72 31.61
CA HIS A 362 -8.11 17.27 31.09
C HIS A 362 -8.83 18.41 30.35
N GLU A 363 -8.87 19.61 30.92
CA GLU A 363 -9.40 20.81 30.25
C GLU A 363 -8.66 21.10 28.92
N PHE A 364 -7.33 20.97 28.86
CA PHE A 364 -6.56 21.16 27.63
C PHE A 364 -6.91 20.16 26.53
N VAL A 365 -7.23 18.92 26.90
CA VAL A 365 -7.73 17.90 25.98
C VAL A 365 -9.12 18.27 25.49
N GLU A 366 -10.03 18.67 26.38
CA GLU A 366 -11.41 19.06 26.05
C GLU A 366 -11.46 20.30 25.14
N TYR A 367 -10.59 21.28 25.36
CA TYR A 367 -10.47 22.47 24.52
C TYR A 367 -9.74 22.22 23.19
N GLY A 368 -9.15 21.04 22.98
CA GLY A 368 -8.42 20.70 21.77
C GLY A 368 -7.04 21.36 21.64
N LEU A 369 -6.49 21.92 22.72
CA LEU A 369 -5.15 22.53 22.73
C LEU A 369 -4.06 21.51 22.42
N ILE A 370 -4.19 20.29 22.95
CA ILE A 370 -3.25 19.18 22.67
C ILE A 370 -3.21 18.86 21.17
N SER A 371 -4.38 18.72 20.54
CA SER A 371 -4.47 18.45 19.10
C SER A 371 -3.90 19.61 18.27
N LYS A 372 -4.11 20.85 18.70
CA LYS A 372 -3.55 22.04 18.06
C LYS A 372 -2.02 22.00 18.11
N TRP A 373 -1.42 21.81 19.28
CA TRP A 373 0.04 21.80 19.46
C TRP A 373 0.72 20.67 18.67
N LEU A 374 0.13 19.47 18.64
CA LEU A 374 0.62 18.37 17.80
C LEU A 374 0.58 18.72 16.31
N ASN A 375 -0.51 19.34 15.84
CA ASN A 375 -0.63 19.76 14.45
C ASN A 375 0.33 20.91 14.10
N ASP A 376 0.52 21.87 15.00
CA ASP A 376 1.48 22.97 14.85
C ASP A 376 2.91 22.43 14.71
N TYR A 377 3.28 21.43 15.51
CA TYR A 377 4.57 20.76 15.38
C TYR A 377 4.72 20.04 14.04
N LYS A 378 3.67 19.34 13.59
CA LYS A 378 3.66 18.69 12.27
C LYS A 378 3.90 19.71 11.15
N ILE A 379 3.21 20.84 11.19
CA ILE A 379 3.39 21.95 10.23
C ILE A 379 4.81 22.51 10.30
N TYR A 380 5.37 22.67 11.50
CA TYR A 380 6.74 23.12 11.70
C TYR A 380 7.77 22.17 11.07
N ILE A 381 7.63 20.86 11.25
CA ILE A 381 8.53 19.89 10.61
C ILE A 381 8.40 19.94 9.08
N LEU A 382 7.16 20.05 8.58
CA LEU A 382 6.87 20.19 7.15
C LEU A 382 7.46 21.48 6.53
N SER A 383 7.54 22.58 7.29
CA SER A 383 8.11 23.84 6.80
C SER A 383 9.65 23.84 6.80
N ARG A 384 10.28 23.16 7.77
CA ARG A 384 11.75 23.14 7.93
C ARG A 384 12.42 22.10 7.04
N ARG A 385 11.80 20.93 6.86
CA ARG A 385 12.30 19.89 5.96
C ARG A 385 11.70 20.10 4.57
N SER A 386 12.44 20.84 3.73
CA SER A 386 12.17 21.02 2.29
C SER A 386 12.39 19.74 1.46
N TYR A 387 12.38 18.56 2.08
CA TYR A 387 12.07 17.33 1.35
C TYR A 387 10.56 17.29 1.19
N ARG A 388 9.99 18.25 0.44
CA ARG A 388 8.72 17.94 -0.20
C ARG A 388 9.05 16.68 -0.98
N CYS A 389 8.34 15.59 -0.70
CA CYS A 389 8.18 14.58 -1.71
C CYS A 389 7.98 15.33 -3.01
N ASN A 390 8.89 15.12 -3.96
CA ASN A 390 8.85 15.73 -5.27
C ASN A 390 7.60 15.18 -5.98
N SER A 391 6.43 15.49 -5.45
CA SER A 391 5.14 15.50 -6.12
C SER A 391 4.94 16.89 -6.75
N ALA A 392 5.83 17.87 -6.47
CA ALA A 392 5.80 19.21 -7.05
C ALA A 392 7.07 19.58 -7.86
N THR A 393 8.21 18.92 -7.63
CA THR A 393 9.43 19.01 -8.45
C THR A 393 9.72 17.69 -9.17
N ASP A 394 8.67 16.88 -9.28
CA ASP A 394 8.41 16.04 -10.42
C ASP A 394 7.12 16.60 -11.05
N THR A 395 7.18 17.85 -11.51
CA THR A 395 6.31 18.34 -12.60
C THR A 395 6.62 17.61 -13.92
N HIS A 396 7.54 16.65 -13.88
CA HIS A 396 7.63 15.49 -14.76
C HIS A 396 7.48 14.15 -14.02
N SER A 397 6.65 14.08 -12.95
CA SER A 397 5.94 12.84 -12.65
C SER A 397 5.10 12.59 -13.89
N LYS A 398 5.67 11.76 -14.74
CA LYS A 398 5.25 11.43 -16.08
C LYS A 398 3.87 10.79 -15.98
N LYS A 399 2.84 11.63 -15.90
CA LYS A 399 1.43 11.26 -16.04
C LYS A 399 1.31 10.19 -17.13
N GLY A 400 0.91 8.99 -16.75
CA GLY A 400 0.37 7.95 -17.65
C GLY A 400 1.16 7.67 -18.93
N PHE A 401 2.50 7.76 -18.93
CA PHE A 401 3.26 7.34 -20.09
C PHE A 401 3.34 5.82 -20.10
N LEU A 402 2.60 5.24 -21.05
CA LEU A 402 2.65 3.83 -21.31
C LEU A 402 4.08 3.45 -21.74
N THR A 403 4.76 2.65 -20.93
CA THR A 403 6.13 2.24 -21.23
C THR A 403 6.15 1.11 -22.26
N LEU A 404 7.25 0.99 -23.01
CA LEU A 404 7.40 -0.11 -23.96
C LEU A 404 7.38 -1.48 -23.27
N SER A 405 7.90 -1.57 -22.03
CA SER A 405 7.86 -2.80 -21.22
C SER A 405 6.43 -3.24 -20.91
N GLN A 406 5.50 -2.31 -20.75
CA GLN A 406 4.08 -2.59 -20.52
C GLN A 406 3.36 -3.04 -21.81
N THR A 407 3.74 -2.53 -22.98
CA THR A 407 3.07 -2.83 -24.27
C THR A 407 3.71 -3.93 -25.10
N GLN A 408 4.90 -4.40 -24.72
CA GLN A 408 5.67 -5.36 -25.52
C GLN A 408 4.88 -6.63 -25.88
N GLY A 409 3.98 -7.12 -25.02
CA GLY A 409 3.22 -8.35 -25.30
C GLY A 409 2.37 -8.27 -26.57
N ALA A 410 1.79 -7.11 -26.88
CA ALA A 410 1.05 -6.92 -28.12
C ALA A 410 1.95 -7.09 -29.36
N PHE A 411 3.20 -6.60 -29.29
CA PHE A 411 4.19 -6.76 -30.36
C PHE A 411 4.67 -8.22 -30.48
N TRP A 412 4.82 -8.93 -29.36
CA TRP A 412 5.14 -10.37 -29.39
C TRP A 412 4.03 -11.19 -30.07
N ILE A 413 2.76 -10.90 -29.78
CA ILE A 413 1.63 -11.55 -30.43
C ILE A 413 1.61 -11.22 -31.93
N LEU A 414 1.77 -9.95 -32.29
CA LEU A 414 1.80 -9.50 -33.69
C LEU A 414 2.90 -10.21 -34.50
N THR A 415 4.12 -10.26 -33.96
CA THR A 415 5.27 -10.89 -34.65
C THR A 415 5.07 -12.39 -34.83
N LYS A 416 4.46 -13.08 -33.84
CA LYS A 416 4.11 -14.50 -33.95
C LYS A 416 3.05 -14.75 -35.03
N ILE A 417 1.98 -13.94 -35.04
CA ILE A 417 0.91 -14.04 -36.04
C ILE A 417 1.47 -13.77 -37.44
N LEU A 418 2.28 -12.73 -37.61
CA LEU A 418 2.93 -12.39 -38.88
C LEU A 418 3.81 -13.54 -39.37
N LYS A 419 4.59 -14.17 -38.49
CA LYS A 419 5.43 -15.32 -38.85
C LYS A 419 4.61 -16.51 -39.32
N ILE A 420 3.48 -16.80 -38.66
CA ILE A 420 2.56 -17.87 -39.06
C ILE A 420 1.95 -17.55 -40.43
N HIS A 421 1.51 -16.31 -40.64
CA HIS A 421 0.91 -15.89 -41.90
C HIS A 421 1.91 -15.96 -43.07
N LEU A 422 3.14 -15.49 -42.86
CA LEU A 422 4.22 -15.60 -43.84
C LEU A 422 4.55 -17.06 -44.16
N LYS A 423 4.62 -17.93 -43.14
CA LYS A 423 4.83 -19.37 -43.33
C LYS A 423 3.73 -20.00 -44.19
N ASN A 424 2.47 -19.72 -43.89
CA ASN A 424 1.33 -20.23 -44.67
C ASN A 424 1.32 -19.68 -46.10
N LYS A 425 1.70 -18.41 -46.31
CA LYS A 425 1.83 -17.82 -47.64
C LYS A 425 2.92 -18.50 -48.47
N HIS A 426 4.08 -18.80 -47.86
CA HIS A 426 5.15 -19.54 -48.53
C HIS A 426 4.73 -20.97 -48.91
N VAL A 427 4.04 -21.68 -48.02
CA VAL A 427 3.52 -23.03 -48.30
C VAL A 427 2.51 -23.00 -49.46
N ASN A 428 1.55 -22.08 -49.43
CA ASN A 428 0.55 -21.95 -50.50
C ASN A 428 1.17 -21.58 -51.85
N GLN A 429 2.21 -20.72 -51.87
CA GLN A 429 2.94 -20.38 -53.10
C GLN A 429 3.75 -21.56 -53.64
N GLN A 430 4.36 -22.39 -52.78
CA GLN A 430 5.05 -23.61 -53.19
C GLN A 430 4.08 -24.61 -53.80
N GLN A 431 2.91 -24.77 -53.19
CA GLN A 431 1.87 -25.67 -53.67
C GLN A 431 1.29 -25.20 -55.02
N GLN A 432 1.09 -23.89 -55.21
CA GLN A 432 0.69 -23.32 -56.50
C GLN A 432 1.75 -23.51 -57.59
N ARG A 433 3.04 -23.34 -57.28
CA ARG A 433 4.14 -23.63 -58.24
C ARG A 433 4.20 -25.10 -58.61
N GLN A 434 4.02 -26.01 -57.65
CA GLN A 434 3.99 -27.45 -57.92
C GLN A 434 2.79 -27.84 -58.80
N THR A 435 1.60 -27.27 -58.56
CA THR A 435 0.44 -27.50 -59.45
C THR A 435 0.66 -26.93 -60.85
N GLN A 436 1.31 -25.76 -60.99
CA GLN A 436 1.62 -25.21 -62.32
C GLN A 436 2.68 -26.03 -63.06
N ILE A 437 3.71 -26.52 -62.38
CA ILE A 437 4.71 -27.43 -62.96
C ILE A 437 4.05 -28.76 -63.36
N GLY A 438 3.14 -29.29 -62.55
CA GLY A 438 2.36 -30.49 -62.88
C GLY A 438 1.48 -30.32 -64.13
N ILE A 439 0.83 -29.15 -64.28
CA ILE A 439 0.03 -28.83 -65.46
C ILE A 439 0.93 -28.64 -66.71
N GLN A 440 2.11 -28.04 -66.57
CA GLN A 440 3.06 -27.89 -67.68
C GLN A 440 3.66 -29.24 -68.13
N LEU A 441 3.97 -30.14 -67.19
CA LEU A 441 4.42 -31.50 -67.51
C LEU A 441 3.33 -32.33 -68.20
N ALA A 442 2.06 -32.21 -67.75
CA ALA A 442 0.92 -32.88 -68.38
C ALA A 442 0.68 -32.40 -69.83
N ASN A 443 0.85 -31.10 -70.10
CA ASN A 443 0.73 -30.57 -71.46
C ASN A 443 1.91 -30.97 -72.36
N ALA A 444 3.12 -31.15 -71.82
CA ALA A 444 4.28 -31.64 -72.58
C ALA A 444 4.14 -33.12 -73.00
N THR A 445 3.45 -33.94 -72.20
CA THR A 445 3.19 -35.35 -72.53
C THR A 445 2.11 -35.57 -73.61
N ILE A 446 1.23 -34.59 -73.84
CA ILE A 446 0.14 -34.69 -74.83
C ILE A 446 0.62 -34.31 -76.25
N GLY A 447 1.82 -33.73 -76.40
CA GLY A 447 2.37 -33.28 -77.68
C GLY A 447 3.18 -34.31 -78.49
N TYR A 448 3.27 -35.58 -78.06
CA TYR A 448 3.98 -36.63 -78.80
C TYR A 448 2.98 -37.63 -79.41
N GLU A 449 2.76 -37.51 -80.71
CA GLU A 449 2.00 -38.45 -81.54
C GLU A 449 2.92 -39.64 -81.92
N PRO A 450 2.61 -40.91 -81.58
CA PRO A 450 3.42 -42.04 -82.02
C PRO A 450 2.98 -42.55 -83.40
N SER A 451 3.94 -42.72 -84.30
CA SER A 451 3.76 -43.42 -85.59
C SER A 451 3.52 -44.94 -85.39
N PRO A 452 2.78 -45.61 -86.29
CA PRO A 452 2.31 -46.98 -86.06
C PRO A 452 3.39 -48.01 -86.42
N ILE A 453 3.69 -48.92 -85.49
CA ILE A 453 4.57 -50.08 -85.72
C ILE A 453 3.72 -51.27 -86.19
N THR A 454 4.04 -51.76 -87.38
CA THR A 454 3.50 -52.97 -88.03
C THR A 454 4.03 -54.23 -87.36
N PHE A 455 3.13 -55.17 -87.03
CA PHE A 455 3.47 -56.51 -86.55
C PHE A 455 4.05 -57.36 -87.68
N ILE A 456 5.29 -57.84 -87.54
CA ILE A 456 5.84 -58.96 -88.33
C ILE A 456 5.94 -60.18 -87.42
N LYS A 457 5.34 -61.27 -87.89
CA LYS A 457 5.24 -62.57 -87.26
C LYS A 457 6.32 -63.45 -87.91
N GLU A 458 7.38 -63.81 -87.19
CA GLU A 458 8.31 -64.85 -87.63
C GLU A 458 8.55 -65.89 -86.55
N THR A 459 8.09 -67.09 -86.90
CA THR A 459 8.35 -68.39 -86.28
C THR A 459 9.81 -68.80 -86.48
N LYS A 460 10.48 -69.18 -85.40
CA LYS A 460 11.67 -70.05 -85.43
C LYS A 460 11.30 -71.41 -86.02
N ILE A 461 12.00 -71.82 -87.08
CA ILE A 461 13.23 -72.63 -86.93
C ILE A 461 14.37 -71.81 -87.50
#